data_AF-A0A7C6QDP7-F1
#
_entry.id   AF-A0A7C6QDP7-F1
#
_cell.length_a   1.000
_cell.length_b   1.000
_cell.length_c   1.000
_cell.angle_alpha   90.00
_cell.angle_beta   90.00
_cell.angle_gamma   90.00
#
_symmetry.space_group_name_H-M   'P 1'
#
loop_
_entity.id
_entity.type
_entity.pdbx_description
1 polymer ?
#
loop_
_entity_poly.entity_id
_entity_poly.type
_entity_poly.pdbx_seq_one_letter_code
_entity_poly.pdbx_strand_id
1 'polypeptide(L)'
;MNWIEPVAAVFGVLSVWFARKENILVFPFGIINVLIYVYICFAARLYANAGINVVYLVTNIYGWYMWSRIDGDGRKLKIKRSTFKENVISRTAVVVIYVALLFLLRYVNRNDTD
;
A
#
# COMPACT_ATOMS: atom_id res chain seq x y z
N MET A 1 -13.67 0.99 -23.90
CA MET A 1 -13.77 1.80 -22.66
C MET A 1 -13.91 0.87 -21.47
N ASN A 2 -13.03 1.06 -20.47
CA ASN A 2 -12.63 0.09 -19.46
C ASN A 2 -13.71 -0.23 -18.42
N TRP A 3 -14.38 -1.37 -18.58
CA TRP A 3 -15.17 -2.00 -17.50
C TRP A 3 -14.30 -2.47 -16.32
N ILE A 4 -12.98 -2.57 -16.52
CA ILE A 4 -12.00 -3.02 -15.53
C ILE A 4 -11.75 -1.95 -14.47
N GLU A 5 -11.78 -0.65 -14.82
CA GLU A 5 -11.57 0.47 -13.91
C GLU A 5 -12.64 0.58 -12.80
N PRO A 6 -13.96 0.56 -13.09
CA PRO A 6 -14.97 0.60 -12.04
C PRO A 6 -14.98 -0.68 -11.20
N VAL A 7 -14.66 -1.83 -11.78
CA VAL A 7 -14.52 -3.08 -11.02
C VAL A 7 -13.34 -2.97 -10.04
N ALA A 8 -12.18 -2.49 -10.48
CA ALA A 8 -11.04 -2.24 -9.59
C ALA A 8 -11.43 -1.28 -8.45
N ALA A 9 -12.10 -0.17 -8.77
CA ALA A 9 -12.55 0.80 -7.78
C ALA A 9 -13.49 0.18 -6.74
N VAL A 10 -14.46 -0.65 -7.15
CA VAL A 10 -15.36 -1.35 -6.23
C VAL A 10 -14.61 -2.34 -5.34
N PHE A 11 -13.67 -3.11 -5.90
CA PHE A 11 -12.82 -4.03 -5.13
C PHE A 11 -11.94 -3.27 -4.13
N GLY A 12 -11.43 -2.09 -4.48
CA GLY A 12 -10.71 -1.19 -3.58
C GLY A 12 -11.59 -0.69 -2.42
N VAL A 13 -12.82 -0.24 -2.70
CA VAL A 13 -13.78 0.20 -1.67
C VAL A 13 -14.16 -0.96 -0.74
N LEU A 14 -14.36 -2.16 -1.29
CA LEU A 14 -14.64 -3.36 -0.50
C LEU A 14 -13.47 -3.72 0.42
N SER A 15 -12.22 -3.63 -0.04
CA SER A 15 -11.05 -3.86 0.80
C SER A 15 -11.01 -2.92 2.02
N VAL A 16 -11.29 -1.63 1.83
CA VAL A 16 -11.35 -0.64 2.93
C VAL A 16 -12.52 -0.94 3.88
N TRP A 17 -13.66 -1.38 3.36
CA TRP A 17 -14.81 -1.74 4.17
C TRP A 17 -14.55 -2.98 5.03
N PHE A 18 -13.91 -4.00 4.46
CA PHE A 18 -13.45 -5.16 5.23
C PHE A 18 -12.40 -4.78 6.27
N ALA A 19 -11.59 -3.73 6.03
CA ALA A 19 -10.55 -3.28 6.95
C ALA A 19 -11.16 -2.65 8.19
N ARG A 20 -12.23 -1.88 7.98
CA ARG A 20 -13.08 -1.40 9.07
C ARG A 20 -13.75 -2.54 9.85
N LYS A 21 -14.03 -3.68 9.21
CA LYS A 21 -14.65 -4.86 9.83
C LYS A 21 -13.65 -5.83 10.48
N GLU A 22 -12.36 -5.48 10.54
CA GLU A 22 -11.27 -6.34 11.06
C GLU A 22 -11.29 -7.77 10.50
N ASN A 23 -11.81 -7.94 9.28
CA ASN A 23 -11.98 -9.24 8.67
C ASN A 23 -10.74 -9.57 7.83
N ILE A 24 -10.26 -10.81 7.88
CA ILE A 24 -9.12 -11.27 7.08
C ILE A 24 -9.35 -11.11 5.57
N LEU A 25 -10.61 -10.96 5.14
CA LEU A 25 -11.01 -10.70 3.75
C LEU A 25 -10.45 -9.38 3.17
N VAL A 26 -9.97 -8.43 3.99
CA VAL A 26 -9.27 -7.22 3.51
C VAL A 26 -8.20 -7.54 2.48
N PHE A 27 -7.42 -8.57 2.79
CA PHE A 27 -6.23 -8.92 2.05
C PHE A 27 -6.53 -9.56 0.70
N PRO A 28 -7.40 -10.58 0.56
CA PRO A 28 -7.76 -11.10 -0.76
C PRO A 28 -8.43 -10.04 -1.65
N PHE A 29 -9.30 -9.18 -1.10
CA PHE A 29 -9.90 -8.07 -1.88
C PHE A 29 -8.84 -7.02 -2.29
N GLY A 30 -7.89 -6.72 -1.40
CA GLY A 30 -6.76 -5.82 -1.67
C GLY A 30 -5.81 -6.36 -2.74
N ILE A 31 -5.50 -7.66 -2.68
CA ILE A 31 -4.66 -8.36 -3.67
C ILE A 31 -5.32 -8.32 -5.05
N ILE A 32 -6.62 -8.62 -5.15
CA ILE A 32 -7.36 -8.56 -6.42
C ILE A 32 -7.33 -7.14 -6.99
N ASN A 33 -7.62 -6.13 -6.17
CA ASN A 33 -7.57 -4.73 -6.60
C ASN A 33 -6.19 -4.35 -7.15
N VAL A 34 -5.13 -4.66 -6.40
CA VAL A 34 -3.76 -4.33 -6.79
C VAL A 34 -3.34 -5.07 -8.07
N LEU A 35 -3.70 -6.35 -8.23
CA LEU A 35 -3.43 -7.10 -9.47
C LEU A 35 -4.10 -6.46 -10.68
N ILE A 36 -5.34 -5.98 -10.53
CA ILE A 36 -6.06 -5.26 -11.59
C ILE A 36 -5.34 -3.94 -11.92
N TYR A 37 -4.88 -3.20 -10.91
CA TYR A 37 -4.12 -1.96 -11.11
C TYR A 37 -2.74 -2.19 -11.76
N VAL A 38 -2.02 -3.26 -11.39
CA VAL A 38 -0.78 -3.65 -12.07
C VAL A 38 -1.05 -3.89 -13.55
N TYR A 39 -2.12 -4.62 -13.89
CA TYR A 39 -2.51 -4.87 -15.27
C TYR A 39 -2.82 -3.58 -16.04
N ILE A 40 -3.60 -2.66 -15.45
CA ILE A 40 -3.94 -1.37 -16.07
C ILE A 40 -2.68 -0.52 -16.29
N CYS A 41 -1.80 -0.40 -15.28
CA CYS A 41 -0.59 0.40 -15.39
C CYS A 41 0.40 -0.19 -16.40
N PHE A 42 0.48 -1.52 -16.50
CA PHE A 42 1.30 -2.20 -17.50
C PHE A 42 0.77 -1.98 -18.92
N ALA A 43 -0.55 -2.07 -19.11
CA ALA A 43 -1.20 -1.74 -20.38
C ALA A 43 -1.00 -0.27 -20.79
N ALA A 44 -0.97 0.64 -19.82
CA ALA A 44 -0.71 2.07 -20.02
C ALA A 44 0.78 2.43 -20.19
N ARG A 45 1.71 1.46 -20.21
CA ARG A 45 3.18 1.65 -20.21
C ARG A 45 3.71 2.53 -19.06
N LEU A 46 2.95 2.64 -17.96
CA LEU A 46 3.32 3.38 -16.77
C LEU A 46 4.06 2.46 -15.80
N TYR A 47 5.31 2.12 -16.14
CA TYR A 47 6.12 1.16 -15.38
C TYR A 47 6.36 1.60 -13.93
N ALA A 48 6.51 2.91 -13.66
CA ALA A 48 6.65 3.43 -12.31
C ALA A 48 5.40 3.16 -11.44
N ASN A 49 4.20 3.39 -11.99
CA ASN A 49 2.95 3.14 -11.29
C ASN A 49 2.69 1.63 -11.11
N ALA A 50 3.07 0.82 -12.09
CA ALA A 50 3.00 -0.64 -11.98
C ALA A 50 3.89 -1.15 -10.85
N GLY A 51 5.12 -0.62 -10.73
CA GLY A 51 6.05 -0.96 -9.64
C GLY A 51 5.50 -0.66 -8.24
N ILE A 52 4.89 0.52 -8.05
CA ILE A 52 4.24 0.88 -6.78
C ILE A 52 3.11 -0.11 -6.44
N ASN A 53 2.29 -0.48 -7.43
CA ASN A 53 1.24 -1.48 -7.21
C ASN A 53 1.82 -2.84 -6.84
N VAL A 54 2.93 -3.28 -7.43
CA VAL A 54 3.62 -4.52 -7.01
C VAL A 54 4.09 -4.44 -5.55
N VAL A 55 4.59 -3.29 -5.08
CA VAL A 55 4.94 -3.10 -3.65
C VAL A 55 3.70 -3.22 -2.77
N TYR A 56 2.56 -2.66 -3.18
CA TYR A 56 1.29 -2.85 -2.47
C TYR A 56 0.83 -4.30 -2.46
N LEU A 57 1.10 -5.08 -3.52
CA LEU A 57 0.77 -6.51 -3.58
C LEU A 57 1.55 -7.28 -2.52
N VAL A 58 2.87 -7.07 -2.45
CA VAL A 58 3.75 -7.70 -1.46
C VAL A 58 3.32 -7.31 -0.04
N THR A 59 2.98 -6.05 0.17
CA THR A 59 2.51 -5.55 1.47
C THR A 59 1.18 -6.19 1.88
N ASN A 60 0.24 -6.36 0.93
CA ASN A 60 -1.02 -7.05 1.19
C ASN A 60 -0.80 -8.55 1.50
N ILE A 61 0.09 -9.23 0.79
CA ILE A 61 0.44 -10.64 1.07
C ILE A 61 1.09 -10.76 2.46
N TYR A 62 2.00 -9.85 2.81
CA TYR A 62 2.65 -9.84 4.12
C TYR A 62 1.64 -9.58 5.25
N GLY A 63 0.76 -8.59 5.06
CA GLY A 63 -0.32 -8.30 6.00
C GLY A 63 -1.26 -9.50 6.17
N TRP A 64 -1.60 -10.18 5.06
CA TRP A 64 -2.41 -11.40 5.09
C TRP A 64 -1.75 -12.51 5.88
N TYR A 65 -0.46 -12.76 5.62
CA TYR A 65 0.31 -13.78 6.31
C TYR A 65 0.38 -13.51 7.81
N MET A 66 0.62 -12.26 8.20
CA MET A 66 0.67 -11.88 9.62
C MET A 66 -0.71 -11.98 10.30
N TRP A 67 -1.79 -11.64 9.60
CA TRP A 67 -3.16 -11.71 10.14
C TRP A 67 -3.71 -13.14 10.17
N SER A 68 -3.31 -13.99 9.22
CA SER A 68 -3.72 -15.40 9.13
C SER A 68 -3.09 -16.28 10.21
N ARG A 69 -2.02 -15.83 10.84
CA ARG A 69 -1.28 -16.58 11.87
C ARG A 69 -1.76 -16.31 13.30
N ILE A 70 -2.81 -15.50 13.46
CA ILE A 70 -3.38 -15.08 14.75
C ILE A 70 -4.37 -16.12 15.32
N ASP A 71 -4.74 -17.14 14.54
CA ASP A 71 -5.83 -18.07 14.90
C ASP A 71 -5.46 -19.17 15.91
N GLY A 72 -4.18 -19.28 16.32
CA GLY A 72 -3.72 -20.40 17.17
C GLY A 72 -3.60 -20.15 18.67
N ASP A 73 -3.50 -18.90 19.15
CA ASP A 73 -3.09 -18.62 20.55
C ASP A 73 -3.84 -17.47 21.22
N GLY A 74 -5.08 -17.16 20.79
CA GLY A 74 -5.98 -16.24 21.51
C GLY A 74 -5.51 -14.78 21.67
N ARG A 75 -4.34 -14.41 21.15
CA ARG A 75 -3.83 -13.05 21.12
C ARG A 75 -4.43 -12.30 19.95
N LYS A 76 -5.70 -11.92 20.07
CA LYS A 76 -6.25 -10.80 19.29
C LYS A 76 -5.23 -9.68 19.34
N LEU A 77 -4.76 -9.19 18.20
CA LEU A 77 -3.93 -7.99 18.14
C LEU A 77 -4.66 -6.92 18.96
N LYS A 78 -4.19 -6.63 20.17
CA LYS A 78 -4.71 -5.51 20.95
C LYS A 78 -4.42 -4.30 20.08
N ILE A 79 -5.47 -3.72 19.49
CA ILE A 79 -5.41 -2.43 18.81
C ILE A 79 -4.88 -1.44 19.86
N LYS A 80 -3.57 -1.28 19.88
CA LYS A 80 -2.92 -0.36 20.79
C LYS A 80 -3.07 1.00 20.14
N ARG A 81 -3.74 1.93 20.82
CA ARG A 81 -3.74 3.31 20.37
C ARG A 81 -2.30 3.77 20.29
N SER A 82 -1.89 4.24 19.11
CA SER A 82 -0.58 4.83 18.88
C SER A 82 -0.37 5.94 19.90
N THR A 83 0.68 5.81 20.71
CA THR A 83 1.02 6.82 21.71
C THR A 83 1.57 8.05 20.97
N PHE A 84 1.40 9.26 21.52
CA PHE A 84 1.85 10.51 20.88
C PHE A 84 3.30 10.46 20.35
N LYS A 85 4.18 9.70 21.03
CA LYS A 85 5.58 9.46 20.62
C LYS A 85 5.71 8.66 19.31
N GLU A 86 4.90 7.62 19.11
CA GLU A 86 4.90 6.81 17.88
C GLU A 86 4.39 7.64 16.70
N ASN A 87 3.39 8.49 16.92
CA ASN A 87 2.86 9.38 15.89
C ASN A 87 3.87 10.48 15.47
N VAL A 88 4.66 11.01 16.43
CA VAL A 88 5.75 11.94 16.13
C VAL A 88 6.85 11.24 15.33
N ILE A 89 7.25 10.02 15.71
CA ILE A 89 8.27 9.25 14.98
C ILE A 89 7.82 8.97 13.54
N SER A 90 6.57 8.52 13.33
CA SER A 90 6.05 8.29 11.98
C SER A 90 6.02 9.58 11.15
N ARG A 91 5.61 10.70 11.75
CA ARG A 91 5.61 12.01 11.07
C ARG A 91 7.01 12.48 10.71
N THR A 92 7.97 12.35 11.63
CA THR A 92 9.36 12.72 11.37
C THR A 92 9.98 11.82 10.29
N ALA A 93 9.73 10.52 10.32
CA ALA A 93 10.21 9.59 9.30
C ALA A 93 9.69 9.95 7.90
N VAL A 94 8.40 10.27 7.77
CA VAL A 94 7.82 10.72 6.50
C VAL A 94 8.48 12.01 5.99
N VAL A 95 8.67 13.00 6.86
CA VAL A 95 9.32 14.26 6.49
C VAL A 95 10.78 14.03 6.06
N VAL A 96 11.53 13.19 6.78
CA VAL A 96 12.92 12.87 6.44
C VAL A 96 13.02 12.17 5.09
N ILE A 97 12.18 11.16 4.84
CA ILE A 97 12.13 10.45 3.55
C ILE A 97 11.78 11.42 2.42
N TYR A 98 10.80 12.30 2.62
CA TYR A 98 10.41 13.31 1.63
C TYR A 98 11.57 14.27 1.31
N VAL A 99 12.24 14.82 2.32
CA VAL A 99 13.37 15.74 2.13
C VAL A 99 14.54 15.06 1.45
N ALA A 100 14.85 13.81 1.83
CA ALA A 100 15.91 13.02 1.21
C ALA A 100 15.62 12.75 -0.27
N LEU A 101 14.39 12.36 -0.62
CA LEU A 101 13.97 12.17 -2.00
C LEU A 101 14.01 13.47 -2.80
N LEU A 102 13.59 14.59 -2.21
CA LEU A 102 13.63 15.89 -2.85
C LEU A 102 15.08 16.33 -3.13
N PHE A 103 15.99 16.10 -2.19
CA PHE A 103 17.42 16.37 -2.38
C PHE A 103 18.04 15.48 -3.45
N LEU A 104 17.71 14.19 -3.45
CA LEU A 104 18.22 13.22 -4.41
C LEU A 104 17.70 13.54 -5.83
N LEU A 105 16.42 13.85 -5.97
CA LEU A 105 15.84 14.30 -7.23
C LEU A 105 16.45 15.62 -7.71
N ARG A 106 16.70 16.58 -6.81
CA ARG A 106 17.41 17.82 -7.18
C ARG A 106 18.86 17.57 -7.61
N TYR A 107 19.54 16.64 -6.95
CA TYR A 107 20.93 16.29 -7.27
C TYR A 107 21.02 15.61 -8.64
N VAL A 108 20.15 14.63 -8.91
CA VAL A 108 20.09 13.94 -10.20
C VAL A 108 19.68 14.89 -11.32
N ASN A 109 18.60 15.67 -11.13
CA ASN A 109 18.12 16.62 -12.14
C ASN A 109 19.14 17.75 -12.46
N ARG A 110 20.05 18.06 -11.53
CA ARG A 110 21.14 19.03 -11.77
C ARG A 110 22.22 18.48 -12.71
N ASN A 111 22.37 17.16 -12.79
CA ASN A 111 23.40 16.51 -13.60
C ASN A 111 22.90 16.17 -15.01
N ASP A 112 21.59 16.28 -15.28
CA ASP A 112 20.97 16.05 -16.60
C ASP A 112 20.90 17.34 -17.46
N THR A 113 21.52 18.44 -17.02
CA THR A 113 21.48 19.75 -17.74
C THR A 113 22.72 20.04 -18.59
N ASP A 114 23.62 19.07 -18.77
CA ASP A 114 24.78 19.15 -19.68
C ASP A 114 24.56 18.38 -20.99
#